data_AF-A0A953LHM8-F1
#
_entry.id   AF-A0A953LHM8-F1
#
_cell.length_a   1.000
_cell.length_b   1.000
_cell.length_c   1.000
_cell.angle_alpha   90.00
_cell.angle_beta   90.00
_cell.angle_gamma   90.00
#
_symmetry.space_group_name_H-M   'P 1'
#
loop_
_entity.id
_entity.type
_entity.pdbx_description
1 polymer ?
#
loop_
_entity_poly.entity_id
_entity_poly.type
_entity_poly.pdbx_seq_one_letter_code
_entity_poly.pdbx_strand_id
1 'polypeptide(L)' 'MQNGTIRQLLEDLRGGGFNTSLVVDGVVIRRQKVVAFDNDVVYTVDRNGLARATRIDQIDSVDF' A
#
# COMPACT_ATOMS: atom_id res chain seq x y z
N MET A 1 -13.04 12.92 -6.91
CA MET A 1 -11.66 13.24 -7.34
C MET A 1 -10.57 12.59 -6.45
N GLN A 2 -10.87 11.55 -5.67
CA GLN A 2 -9.90 10.90 -4.75
C GLN A 2 -8.92 9.92 -5.42
N ASN A 3 -9.21 9.47 -6.65
CA ASN A 3 -8.50 8.38 -7.30
C ASN A 3 -7.06 8.74 -7.76
N GLY A 4 -6.76 10.03 -7.99
CA GLY A 4 -5.43 10.47 -8.44
C GLY A 4 -4.38 10.48 -7.33
N THR A 5 -4.75 10.93 -6.13
CA THR A 5 -3.82 11.08 -4.99
C THR A 5 -3.38 9.73 -4.42
N ILE A 6 -4.31 8.76 -4.36
CA ILE A 6 -4.01 7.39 -3.90
C ILE A 6 -3.05 6.70 -4.86
N ARG A 7 -3.25 6.85 -6.17
CA ARG A 7 -2.40 6.21 -7.18
C ARG A 7 -0.97 6.75 -7.15
N GLN A 8 -0.81 8.07 -7.00
CA GLN A 8 0.51 8.70 -6.87
C GLN A 8 1.24 8.20 -5.62
N LEU A 9 0.54 8.13 -4.49
CA LEU A 9 1.07 7.62 -3.22
C LEU A 9 1.53 6.16 -3.35
N LEU A 10 0.74 5.30 -3.99
CA LEU A 10 1.10 3.89 -4.18
C LEU A 10 2.31 3.70 -5.12
N GLU A 11 2.45 4.54 -6.14
CA GLU A 11 3.63 4.56 -7.00
C GLU A 11 4.87 5.02 -6.23
N ASP A 12 4.76 6.05 -5.38
CA ASP A 12 5.85 6.50 -4.50
C ASP A 12 6.27 5.38 -3.51
N LEU A 13 5.31 4.64 -2.96
CA LEU A 13 5.56 3.48 -2.09
C LEU A 13 6.16 2.28 -2.84
N ARG A 14 5.88 2.12 -4.15
CA ARG A 14 6.53 1.09 -4.98
C ARG A 14 7.99 1.40 -5.24
N GLY A 15 8.32 2.69 -5.39
CA GLY A 15 9.68 3.21 -5.51
C GLY A 15 10.45 3.25 -4.18
N GLY A 16 9.74 3.36 -3.06
CA GLY A 16 10.27 3.39 -1.71
C GLY A 16 10.73 2.03 -1.14
N GLY A 17 11.34 2.09 0.05
CA GLY A 17 11.69 0.93 0.86
C GLY A 17 10.45 0.22 1.44
N PHE A 18 10.60 -0.44 2.58
CA PHE A 18 9.44 -0.97 3.30
C PHE A 18 8.67 0.17 3.98
N ASN A 19 7.34 0.14 3.90
CA ASN A 19 6.51 1.12 4.59
C ASN A 19 6.54 0.89 6.10
N THR A 20 6.60 1.97 6.88
CA THR A 20 6.46 1.91 8.33
C THR A 20 5.02 1.51 8.71
N SER A 21 4.01 2.16 8.11
CA SER A 21 2.58 1.83 8.30
C SER A 21 1.69 2.37 7.17
N LEU A 22 0.81 1.54 6.64
CA LEU A 22 -0.25 1.89 5.68
C LEU A 22 -1.59 1.41 6.24
N VAL A 23 -2.57 2.31 6.40
CA VAL A 23 -3.92 1.96 6.87
C VAL A 23 -4.91 2.02 5.70
N VAL A 24 -5.55 0.90 5.43
CA VAL A 24 -6.44 0.68 4.27
C VAL A 24 -7.75 0.11 4.79
N ASP A 25 -8.85 0.83 4.64
CA ASP A 25 -10.17 0.37 5.11
C ASP A 25 -10.12 -0.12 6.58
N GLY A 26 -9.38 0.58 7.44
CA GLY A 26 -9.11 0.19 8.83
C GLY A 26 -8.13 -0.98 9.03
N VAL A 27 -7.67 -1.63 7.96
CA VAL A 27 -6.62 -2.67 8.00
C VAL A 27 -5.25 -2.02 8.02
N VAL A 28 -4.50 -2.31 9.08
CA VAL A 28 -3.14 -1.79 9.25
C VAL A 28 -2.13 -2.76 8.62
N ILE A 29 -1.42 -2.29 7.60
CA ILE A 29 -0.33 -2.98 6.89
C ILE A 29 0.99 -2.37 7.36
N ARG A 30 1.86 -3.13 8.03
CA ARG A 30 3.15 -2.67 8.57
C ARG A 30 4.31 -3.47 8.00
N ARG A 31 5.47 -2.82 7.81
CA ARG A 31 6.73 -3.46 7.42
C ARG A 31 6.62 -4.24 6.11
N GLN A 32 5.87 -3.67 5.17
CA GLN A 32 5.52 -4.27 3.90
C GLN A 32 5.86 -3.26 2.80
N LYS A 33 6.39 -3.76 1.69
CA LYS A 33 6.70 -2.96 0.51
C LYS A 33 5.60 -3.17 -0.53
N VAL A 34 5.10 -2.09 -1.13
CA VAL A 34 4.18 -2.19 -2.27
C VAL A 34 4.96 -2.67 -3.52
N VAL A 35 4.45 -3.70 -4.19
CA VAL A 35 5.09 -4.27 -5.38
C VAL A 35 4.23 -4.12 -6.64
N ALA A 36 2.90 -4.05 -6.48
CA ALA A 36 1.96 -3.77 -7.56
C ALA A 36 0.67 -3.14 -7.03
N PHE A 37 -0.04 -2.43 -7.91
CA PHE A 37 -1.39 -1.96 -7.68
C PHE A 37 -2.20 -2.10 -8.97
N ASP A 38 -3.34 -2.78 -8.89
CA ASP A 38 -4.23 -2.97 -10.03
C ASP A 38 -5.68 -3.15 -9.55
N ASN A 39 -6.64 -2.60 -10.29
CA ASN A 39 -8.08 -2.73 -10.01
C ASN A 39 -8.45 -2.56 -8.52
N ASP A 40 -7.95 -1.49 -7.89
CA ASP A 40 -8.17 -1.18 -6.47
C ASP A 40 -7.59 -2.23 -5.49
N VAL A 41 -6.64 -3.05 -5.93
CA VAL A 41 -5.93 -4.02 -5.10
C VAL A 41 -4.45 -3.63 -5.00
N VAL A 42 -3.97 -3.47 -3.77
CA VAL A 42 -2.55 -3.31 -3.47
C VAL A 42 -1.91 -4.64 -3.12
N TYR A 43 -0.82 -4.94 -3.81
CA TYR A 43 0.03 -6.09 -3.53
C TYR A 43 1.25 -5.65 -2.76
N THR A 44 1.50 -6.28 -1.62
CA THR A 44 2.66 -6.00 -0.77
C THR A 44 3.47 -7.24 -0.46
N VAL A 45 4.75 -7.06 -0.15
CA VAL A 45 5.68 -8.11 0.29
C VAL A 45 6.44 -7.67 1.55
N ASP A 46 6.59 -8.57 2.54
CA ASP A 46 7.48 -8.33 3.67
C ASP A 46 8.94 -8.71 3.38
N ARG A 47 9.82 -8.43 4.34
CA ARG A 47 11.25 -8.77 4.27
C ARG A 47 11.55 -10.26 4.12
N ASN A 48 10.59 -11.14 4.42
CA ASN A 48 10.73 -12.58 4.31
C ASN A 48 10.17 -13.13 2.99
N GLY A 49 9.63 -12.26 2.11
CA GLY A 49 8.99 -12.66 0.86
C GLY A 49 7.52 -13.04 0.98
N LEU A 50 6.88 -12.80 2.13
CA LEU A 50 5.45 -13.09 2.29
C LEU A 50 4.62 -12.03 1.57
N ALA A 51 3.91 -12.47 0.53
CA ALA A 51 3.03 -11.62 -0.26
C ALA A 51 1.63 -11.50 0.35
N ARG A 52 1.03 -10.31 0.23
CA ARG A 52 -0.36 -10.01 0.62
C ARG A 52 -1.03 -9.19 -0.47
N ALA A 53 -2.31 -9.48 -0.72
CA ALA A 53 -3.19 -8.67 -1.55
C ALA A 53 -4.28 -8.06 -0.66
N THR A 54 -4.46 -6.75 -0.74
CA THR A 54 -5.47 -6.02 0.03
C THR A 54 -6.25 -5.15 -0.94
N ARG A 55 -7.58 -5.34 -0.97
CA ARG A 55 -8.47 -4.41 -1.65
C ARG A 55 -8.47 -3.08 -0.89
N ILE A 56 -8.40 -1.98 -1.62
CA ILE A 56 -8.37 -0.62 -1.10
C ILE A 56 -9.59 0.09 -1.65
N ASP A 57 -10.58 0.31 -0.80
CA ASP A 57 -11.67 1.24 -1.13
C ASP A 57 -11.28 2.68 -0.70
N GLN A 58 -10.48 2.83 0.36
CA GLN A 58 -9.84 4.09 0.78
C GLN A 58 -8.50 3.88 1.52
N ILE A 59 -7.65 4.91 1.50
CA ILE A 59 -6.46 5.00 2.36
C ILE A 59 -6.76 5.98 3.49
N ASP A 60 -6.73 5.48 4.73
CA ASP A 60 -7.01 6.29 5.91
C ASP A 60 -5.77 7.11 6.33
N SER A 61 -4.58 6.51 6.26
CA SER A 61 -3.31 7.19 6.53
C SER A 61 -2.08 6.45 6.00
N VAL A 62 -0.99 7.19 5.78
CA VAL A 62 0.33 6.64 5.44
C VAL A 62 1.38 7.30 6.32
N ASP A 63 2.28 6.47 6.87
CA ASP A 63 3.40 6.90 7.70
C ASP A 63 4.70 6.30 7.13
N PHE A 64 5.70 7.15 6.89
CA PHE A 64 6.94 6.82 6.19
C PHE A 64 8.09 6.57 7.16
#